data_AF-A0A6N3AGX6-F1
#
_entry.id   AF-A0A6N3AGX6-F1
#
_cell.length_a   1.000
_cell.length_b   1.000
_cell.length_c   1.000
_cell.angle_alpha   90.00
_cell.angle_beta   90.00
_cell.angle_gamma   90.00
#
_symmetry.space_group_name_H-M   'P 1'
#
loop_
_entity.id
_entity.type
_entity.pdbx_description
1 polymer ?
#
loop_
_entity_poly.entity_id
_entity_poly.type
_entity_poly.pdbx_seq_one_letter_code
_entity_poly.pdbx_strand_id
1 'polypeptide(L)'
;MTKYPSQLQDKFNLRLPDGMRDAIAERAKRNGRSMNSEIVQILQETLDTDKAISESDLVDFDSTQAAFNAASTAEEKEEFLRSLAKKDPFTADILREGEEHARRLAEILGRRMGYLDDK
;
A
#
# COMPACT_ATOMS: atom_id res chain seq x y z
N MET A 1 -26.07 -40.69 -8.70
CA MET A 1 -25.14 -40.31 -7.62
C MET A 1 -24.96 -38.80 -7.68
N THR A 2 -25.28 -38.09 -6.59
CA THR A 2 -24.98 -36.66 -6.43
C THR A 2 -23.46 -36.47 -6.39
N LYS A 3 -22.93 -35.56 -7.21
CA LYS A 3 -21.50 -35.25 -7.22
C LYS A 3 -21.13 -34.45 -5.97
N TYR A 4 -19.98 -34.73 -5.38
CA TYR A 4 -19.47 -33.96 -4.25
C TYR A 4 -19.00 -32.57 -4.72
N PRO A 5 -19.12 -31.51 -3.90
CA PRO A 5 -18.70 -30.15 -4.29
C PRO A 5 -17.24 -30.06 -4.76
N SER A 6 -16.33 -30.86 -4.19
CA SER A 6 -14.93 -30.94 -4.61
C SER A 6 -14.73 -31.51 -6.02
N GLN A 7 -15.71 -32.26 -6.55
CA GLN A 7 -15.68 -32.80 -7.90
C GLN A 7 -16.16 -31.79 -8.96
N LEU A 8 -16.76 -30.68 -8.52
CA LEU A 8 -17.22 -29.59 -9.38
C LEU A 8 -16.17 -28.48 -9.53
N GLN A 9 -15.11 -28.49 -8.70
CA GLN A 9 -14.04 -27.50 -8.75
C GLN A 9 -13.04 -27.79 -9.87
N ASP A 10 -12.48 -26.72 -10.41
CA ASP A 10 -11.42 -26.79 -11.42
C ASP A 10 -10.17 -27.46 -10.86
N LYS A 11 -9.50 -28.24 -11.71
CA LYS A 11 -8.30 -29.00 -11.34
C LYS A 11 -7.14 -28.54 -12.21
N PHE A 12 -6.03 -28.21 -11.55
CA PHE A 12 -4.81 -27.78 -12.22
C PHE A 12 -3.62 -28.67 -11.82
N ASN A 13 -2.90 -29.17 -12.82
CA ASN A 13 -1.71 -29.99 -12.59
C ASN A 13 -0.47 -29.11 -12.47
N LEU A 14 0.10 -29.04 -11.28
CA LEU A 14 1.29 -28.23 -10.99
C LEU A 14 2.57 -29.02 -11.27
N ARG A 15 3.53 -28.38 -11.96
CA ARG A 15 4.93 -28.84 -12.05
C ARG A 15 5.74 -28.07 -11.03
N LEU A 16 6.08 -28.74 -9.93
CA LEU A 16 6.83 -28.14 -8.84
C LEU A 16 8.33 -28.44 -9.01
N PRO A 17 9.22 -27.47 -8.75
CA PRO A 17 10.65 -27.72 -8.63
C PRO A 17 10.94 -28.65 -7.44
N ASP A 18 12.14 -29.21 -7.44
CA ASP A 18 12.57 -30.18 -6.42
C ASP A 18 12.47 -29.59 -5.00
N GLY A 19 12.03 -30.42 -4.04
CA GLY A 19 11.80 -30.02 -2.64
C GLY A 19 10.60 -29.10 -2.36
N MET A 20 10.01 -28.45 -3.36
CA MET A 20 8.90 -27.49 -3.12
C MET A 20 7.63 -28.19 -2.63
N ARG A 21 7.33 -29.40 -3.10
CA ARG A 21 6.19 -30.19 -2.62
C ARG A 21 6.27 -30.45 -1.12
N ASP A 22 7.44 -30.84 -0.64
CA ASP A 22 7.66 -31.17 0.77
C ASP A 22 7.60 -29.92 1.65
N ALA A 23 8.14 -28.80 1.17
CA ALA A 23 8.03 -27.51 1.84
C ALA A 23 6.56 -27.08 2.04
N ILE A 24 5.70 -27.26 1.02
CA ILE A 24 4.27 -26.98 1.12
C ILE A 24 3.59 -27.98 2.06
N ALA A 25 3.96 -29.26 2.01
CA ALA A 25 3.41 -30.29 2.90
C ALA A 25 3.65 -29.96 4.38
N GLU A 26 4.88 -29.60 4.74
CA GLU A 26 5.25 -29.24 6.10
C GLU A 26 4.57 -27.95 6.56
N ARG A 27 4.46 -26.94 5.68
CA ARG A 27 3.69 -25.73 5.97
C ARG A 27 2.22 -26.03 6.23
N ALA A 28 1.58 -26.85 5.40
CA ALA A 28 0.19 -27.25 5.56
C ALA A 28 -0.06 -27.99 6.88
N LYS A 29 0.85 -28.91 7.26
CA LYS A 29 0.79 -29.61 8.56
C LYS A 29 0.88 -28.64 9.73
N ARG A 30 1.83 -27.69 9.72
CA ARG A 30 1.97 -26.67 10.76
C ARG A 30 0.71 -25.81 10.91
N ASN A 31 0.01 -25.57 9.80
CA ASN A 31 -1.21 -24.77 9.77
C ASN A 31 -2.49 -25.59 10.01
N GLY A 32 -2.40 -26.92 10.22
CA GLY A 32 -3.56 -27.79 10.41
C GLY A 32 -4.48 -27.89 9.18
N ARG A 33 -3.93 -27.70 7.97
CA ARG A 33 -4.68 -27.65 6.70
C ARG A 33 -4.27 -28.80 5.77
N SER A 34 -5.16 -29.13 4.83
CA SER A 34 -4.77 -29.98 3.70
C SER A 34 -3.78 -29.24 2.81
N MET A 35 -2.91 -29.97 2.11
CA MET A 35 -1.98 -29.38 1.13
C MET A 35 -2.74 -28.55 0.08
N ASN A 36 -3.89 -29.03 -0.39
CA ASN A 36 -4.72 -28.31 -1.36
C ASN A 36 -5.26 -27.00 -0.77
N SER A 37 -5.77 -27.05 0.47
CA SER A 37 -6.26 -25.85 1.16
C SER A 37 -5.16 -24.82 1.39
N GLU A 38 -3.94 -25.26 1.69
CA GLU A 38 -2.80 -24.36 1.87
C GLU A 38 -2.38 -23.71 0.54
N ILE A 39 -2.35 -24.48 -0.57
CA ILE A 39 -2.05 -23.93 -1.90
C ILE A 39 -3.10 -22.87 -2.29
N VAL A 40 -4.39 -23.19 -2.11
CA VAL A 40 -5.48 -22.25 -2.41
C VAL A 40 -5.35 -20.98 -1.55
N GLN A 41 -5.04 -21.11 -0.26
CA GLN A 41 -4.84 -19.96 0.61
C GLN A 41 -3.70 -19.05 0.13
N ILE A 42 -2.54 -19.62 -0.20
CA ILE A 42 -1.38 -18.84 -0.67
C ILE A 42 -1.72 -18.08 -1.96
N LEU A 43 -2.42 -18.73 -2.89
CA LEU A 43 -2.85 -18.11 -4.13
C LEU A 43 -3.87 -16.99 -3.86
N GLN A 44 -4.84 -17.23 -2.97
CA GLN A 44 -5.85 -16.24 -2.60
C GLN A 44 -5.22 -15.02 -1.93
N GLU A 45 -4.30 -15.21 -0.98
CA GLU A 45 -3.57 -14.11 -0.33
C GLU A 45 -2.82 -13.26 -1.35
N THR A 46 -2.19 -13.89 -2.35
CA THR A 46 -1.46 -13.17 -3.41
C THR A 46 -2.42 -12.38 -4.30
N LEU A 47 -3.51 -13.01 -4.74
CA LEU A 47 -4.54 -12.35 -5.57
C LEU A 47 -5.25 -11.21 -4.83
N ASP A 48 -5.57 -11.40 -3.56
CA ASP A 48 -6.20 -10.37 -2.73
C ASP A 48 -5.23 -9.21 -2.45
N THR A 49 -3.94 -9.50 -2.28
CA THR A 49 -2.91 -8.46 -2.13
C THR A 49 -2.75 -7.67 -3.42
N ASP A 50 -2.63 -8.34 -4.57
CA ASP A 50 -2.55 -7.67 -5.87
C ASP A 50 -3.81 -6.85 -6.15
N LYS A 51 -4.98 -7.40 -5.82
CA LYS A 51 -6.25 -6.71 -5.93
C LYS A 51 -6.30 -5.50 -5.02
N ALA A 52 -5.92 -5.64 -3.75
CA ALA A 52 -5.85 -4.54 -2.81
C ALA A 52 -4.88 -3.45 -3.29
N ILE A 53 -3.72 -3.80 -3.84
CA ILE A 53 -2.78 -2.83 -4.43
C ILE A 53 -3.38 -2.15 -5.68
N SER A 54 -4.09 -2.89 -6.53
CA SER A 54 -4.68 -2.36 -7.77
C SER A 54 -5.97 -1.55 -7.55
N GLU A 55 -6.77 -1.91 -6.55
CA GLU A 55 -8.03 -1.25 -6.18
C GLU A 55 -7.82 -0.15 -5.16
N SER A 56 -6.72 -0.20 -4.41
CA SER A 56 -6.28 0.96 -3.70
C SER A 56 -5.88 1.98 -4.75
N ASP A 57 -6.59 3.10 -4.80
CA ASP A 57 -6.17 4.34 -5.45
C ASP A 57 -4.91 4.90 -4.75
N LEU A 58 -3.95 4.04 -4.37
CA LEU A 58 -2.63 4.40 -3.90
C LEU A 58 -1.92 5.04 -5.07
N VAL A 59 -2.11 6.35 -5.12
CA VAL A 59 -1.26 7.26 -5.83
C VAL A 59 0.17 7.00 -5.38
N ASP A 60 1.06 6.78 -6.36
CA ASP A 60 2.49 6.68 -6.10
C ASP A 60 2.95 7.91 -5.29
N PHE A 61 3.40 7.65 -4.05
CA PHE A 61 3.71 8.68 -3.08
C PHE A 61 4.82 9.61 -3.59
N ASP A 62 5.82 9.06 -4.26
CA ASP A 62 6.96 9.84 -4.78
C ASP A 62 6.52 10.78 -5.90
N SER A 63 5.70 10.31 -6.83
CA SER A 63 5.14 11.17 -7.89
C SER A 63 4.22 12.25 -7.35
N THR A 64 3.39 11.94 -6.34
CA THR A 64 2.48 12.93 -5.73
C THR A 64 3.20 13.96 -4.89
N GLN A 65 4.23 13.56 -4.15
CA GLN A 65 5.10 14.49 -3.43
C GLN A 65 5.83 15.43 -4.40
N ALA A 66 6.33 14.92 -5.53
CA ALA A 66 6.97 15.73 -6.55
C ALA A 66 5.99 16.74 -7.19
N ALA A 67 4.78 16.31 -7.51
CA ALA A 67 3.72 17.18 -8.04
C ALA A 67 3.31 18.25 -7.01
N PHE A 68 3.19 17.88 -5.73
CA PHE A 68 2.89 18.81 -4.63
C PHE A 68 3.99 19.85 -4.45
N ASN A 69 5.26 19.45 -4.53
CA ASN A 69 6.40 20.36 -4.41
C ASN A 69 6.55 21.29 -5.62
N ALA A 70 6.02 20.93 -6.79
CA ALA A 70 6.02 21.76 -7.99
C ALA A 70 5.02 22.92 -7.92
N ALA A 71 3.99 22.83 -7.06
CA ALA A 71 3.06 23.93 -6.83
C ALA A 71 3.80 25.11 -6.19
N SER A 72 3.67 26.29 -6.80
CA SER A 72 4.52 27.46 -6.49
C SER A 72 3.92 28.34 -5.41
N THR A 73 2.60 28.26 -5.20
CA THR A 73 1.86 29.07 -4.21
C THR A 73 1.22 28.20 -3.13
N ALA A 74 0.91 28.80 -1.98
CA ALA A 74 0.25 28.11 -0.88
C ALA A 74 -1.19 27.70 -1.25
N GLU A 75 -1.85 28.51 -2.07
CA GLU A 75 -3.21 28.30 -2.55
C GLU A 75 -3.28 27.09 -3.50
N GLU A 76 -2.34 26.97 -4.44
CA GLU A 76 -2.23 25.81 -5.35
C GLU A 76 -1.98 24.52 -4.59
N LYS A 77 -1.10 24.56 -3.58
CA LYS A 77 -0.82 23.41 -2.70
C LYS A 77 -2.08 22.97 -1.95
N GLU A 78 -2.83 23.91 -1.41
CA GLU A 78 -4.08 23.63 -0.68
C GLU A 78 -5.16 23.05 -1.60
N GLU A 79 -5.31 23.57 -2.82
CA GLU A 79 -6.24 23.02 -3.81
C GLU A 79 -5.85 21.60 -4.22
N PHE A 80 -4.55 21.35 -4.44
CA PHE A 80 -4.02 20.02 -4.71
C PHE A 80 -4.36 19.05 -3.58
N LEU A 81 -4.08 19.41 -2.32
CA LEU A 81 -4.39 18.57 -1.15
C LEU A 81 -5.88 18.29 -1.01
N ARG A 82 -6.76 19.26 -1.29
CA ARG A 82 -8.22 19.04 -1.29
C ARG A 82 -8.67 18.08 -2.37
N SER A 83 -8.05 18.16 -3.55
CA SER A 83 -8.33 17.23 -4.65
C SER A 83 -7.84 15.82 -4.32
N LEU A 84 -6.66 15.72 -3.69
CA LEU A 84 -6.03 14.48 -3.31
C LEU A 84 -6.78 13.79 -2.17
N ALA A 85 -7.20 14.54 -1.15
CA ALA A 85 -7.93 14.02 0.00
C ALA A 85 -9.27 13.36 -0.36
N LYS A 86 -9.86 13.67 -1.52
CA LYS A 86 -11.06 13.00 -2.01
C LYS A 86 -10.78 11.60 -2.58
N LYS A 87 -9.56 11.36 -3.07
CA LYS A 87 -9.12 10.10 -3.66
C LYS A 87 -8.34 9.26 -2.65
N ASP A 88 -7.35 9.88 -2.03
CA ASP A 88 -6.49 9.30 -1.02
C ASP A 88 -6.33 10.28 0.16
N PRO A 89 -7.20 10.17 1.18
CA PRO A 89 -7.12 10.96 2.39
C PRO A 89 -5.78 10.81 3.13
N PHE A 90 -5.23 9.60 3.13
CA PHE A 90 -4.02 9.27 3.88
C PHE A 90 -2.80 9.97 3.30
N THR A 91 -2.61 9.89 1.98
CA THR A 91 -1.50 10.58 1.31
C THR A 91 -1.64 12.10 1.45
N ALA A 92 -2.85 12.65 1.38
CA ALA A 92 -3.08 14.08 1.59
C ALA A 92 -2.75 14.55 3.03
N ASP A 93 -3.04 13.73 4.05
CA ASP A 93 -2.66 14.01 5.44
C ASP A 93 -1.12 14.04 5.61
N ILE A 94 -0.41 13.07 5.03
CA ILE A 94 1.06 13.00 5.10
C ILE A 94 1.70 14.24 4.48
N LEU A 95 1.30 14.60 3.26
CA LEU A 95 1.87 15.75 2.55
C LEU A 95 1.63 17.07 3.30
N ARG A 96 0.45 17.22 3.90
CA ARG A 96 0.11 18.40 4.72
C ARG A 96 0.98 18.51 5.97
N GLU A 97 1.13 17.42 6.73
CA GLU A 97 2.00 17.42 7.91
C GLU A 97 3.46 17.72 7.52
N GLY A 98 3.92 17.19 6.37
CA GLY A 98 5.26 17.47 5.84
C GLY A 98 5.49 18.95 5.53
N GLU A 99 4.53 19.62 4.88
CA GLU A 99 4.61 21.05 4.58
C GLU A 99 4.58 21.90 5.86
N GLU A 100 3.72 21.55 6.83
CA GLU A 100 3.69 22.25 8.12
C GLU A 100 5.01 22.09 8.88
N HIS A 101 5.56 20.89 8.90
CA HIS A 101 6.85 20.63 9.53
C HIS A 101 7.95 21.48 8.87
N ALA A 102 8.01 21.52 7.54
CA ALA A 102 8.97 22.33 6.80
C ALA A 102 8.83 23.82 7.13
N ARG A 103 7.59 24.34 7.24
CA ARG A 103 7.33 25.72 7.68
C ARG A 103 7.82 25.98 9.10
N ARG A 104 7.53 25.09 10.05
CA ARG A 104 8.03 25.21 11.43
C ARG A 104 9.56 25.25 11.49
N LEU A 105 10.24 24.40 10.71
CA LEU A 105 11.70 24.42 10.62
C LEU A 105 12.22 25.73 10.02
N ALA A 106 11.57 26.24 8.96
CA ALA A 106 11.93 27.51 8.34
C ALA A 106 11.78 28.68 9.32
N GLU A 107 10.73 28.70 10.14
CA GLU A 107 10.56 29.71 11.20
C GLU A 107 11.66 29.64 12.26
N ILE A 108 11.96 28.44 12.77
CA ILE A 108 13.02 28.23 13.77
C ILE A 108 14.38 28.68 13.20
N LEU A 109 14.68 28.32 11.95
CA LEU A 109 15.91 28.73 11.27
C LEU A 109 15.95 30.24 11.02
N GLY A 110 14.82 30.85 10.62
CA GLY A 110 14.70 32.28 10.39
C GLY A 110 14.95 33.10 11.67
N ARG A 111 14.40 32.64 12.81
CA ARG A 111 14.69 33.23 14.13
C ARG A 111 16.16 33.08 14.49
N ARG A 112 16.75 31.89 14.31
CA ARG A 112 18.18 31.66 14.58
C ARG A 112 19.11 32.52 13.71
N MET A 113 18.73 32.77 12.47
CA MET A 113 19.50 33.58 11.53
C MET A 113 19.23 35.10 11.67
N GLY A 114 18.33 35.52 12.56
CA GLY A 114 17.98 36.92 12.78
C GLY A 114 17.14 37.55 11.66
N TYR A 115 16.50 36.74 10.81
CA TYR A 115 15.59 37.21 9.75
C TYR A 115 14.14 37.39 10.23
N LEU A 116 13.80 36.85 11.40
CA LEU A 116 12.49 36.95 12.03
C LEU A 116 12.67 37.48 13.45
N ASP A 117 12.06 38.62 13.76
CA ASP A 117 12.04 39.16 15.13
C ASP A 117 11.12 38.31 16.02
N ASP A 118 11.57 38.03 17.25
CA ASP A 118 10.72 37.46 18.30
C ASP A 118 9.64 38.49 18.68
N LYS A 119 8.40 38.25 18.23
CA LYS A 119 7.22 38.93 18.77
C LYS A 119 6.77 38.31 20.08
#